data_AF-A0A3N4Z5L9-F1
#
_entry.id   AF-A0A3N4Z5L9-F1
#
_cell.length_a   1.000
_cell.length_b   1.000
_cell.length_c   1.000
_cell.angle_alpha   90.00
_cell.angle_beta   90.00
_cell.angle_gamma   90.00
#
_symmetry.space_group_name_H-M   'P 1'
#
loop_
_entity.id
_entity.type
_entity.pdbx_description
1 polymer ?
#
loop_
_entity_poly.entity_id
_entity_poly.type
_entity_poly.pdbx_seq_one_letter_code
_entity_poly.pdbx_strand_id
1 'polypeptide(L)'
;MAETPLTRQAALMKDLGMWVHRASAPGWDEIRLLLKPVGEAVHVRIEEVRGRGSVVRTGELAPGSQAYADVHELRDLLYTHPSGTWHTFLIHLHARAWPVPTVSVDGVADYDDEPPHWEEGESADLSAEDLLEDYTTYPRTREATPEWVVRRVAEAGLHLPYIPAGESAPGRWPVVDAGSLGGADGPGAAAPRAVTDTRSGHRHVPRLAAPPERLTVLVDRDGIPHEDGRRPQQHRRTVPGSASVREILDGLGLPLLFVDGHGTWMVVRGTSGADGAHTLGVVVQEGGGAVVHVTTDLEPWQLADEEGELALYYRSVPGPPAEVVAAAELDETWTPTRPRGAVADNLPVRRALERYSAAPGADRGLDVLRQALGGQLLLDCTGTVLGPDGEPTRVVVNFVTAPDGEKALPAFTHHSELVAFRRDDDGAARSLVQPAHGVLEFFVADGDAAWLYINPAGPPLGIHRDQVELALRPGHNAAVKNALMGCGPTGVPLGPHPDRPPSMQVLFDALRTEGGFLFLGEGAATTGTLLAFSSAVEVAAHDRSLPFRRTEVHRVLEQVTSDGLDVLRINPGGPQAEIPAEQVRRFLGLPPA
;
A
#
# COMPACT_ATOMS: atom_id res chain seq x y z
N MET A 1 -18.21 9.75 -5.62
CA MET A 1 -16.90 9.23 -6.05
C MET A 1 -15.91 9.76 -5.03
N ALA A 2 -15.15 8.90 -4.35
CA ALA A 2 -14.10 9.33 -3.44
C ALA A 2 -12.83 9.62 -4.26
N GLU A 3 -12.27 10.81 -4.11
CA GLU A 3 -10.99 11.21 -4.70
C GLU A 3 -9.87 10.36 -4.08
N THR A 4 -8.99 9.76 -4.88
CA THR A 4 -7.87 8.96 -4.35
C THR A 4 -6.79 9.89 -3.76
N PRO A 5 -6.05 9.47 -2.72
CA PRO A 5 -5.03 10.31 -2.09
C PRO A 5 -3.98 10.85 -3.07
N LEU A 6 -3.53 10.03 -4.02
CA LEU A 6 -2.54 10.45 -5.02
C LEU A 6 -3.09 11.49 -6.01
N THR A 7 -4.36 11.39 -6.39
CA THR A 7 -5.03 12.38 -7.24
C THR A 7 -5.24 13.70 -6.48
N ARG A 8 -5.57 13.61 -5.19
CA ARG A 8 -5.71 14.78 -4.32
C ARG A 8 -4.36 15.46 -4.07
N GLN A 9 -3.28 14.70 -3.88
CA GLN A 9 -1.91 15.23 -3.79
C GLN A 9 -1.53 16.05 -5.01
N ALA A 10 -1.73 15.49 -6.22
CA ALA A 10 -1.41 16.16 -7.47
C ALA A 10 -2.26 17.43 -7.66
N ALA A 11 -3.54 17.40 -7.25
CA ALA A 11 -4.41 18.57 -7.27
C ALA A 11 -3.90 19.68 -6.32
N LEU A 12 -3.56 19.34 -5.07
CA LEU A 12 -3.03 20.29 -4.09
C LEU A 12 -1.70 20.91 -4.53
N MET A 13 -0.77 20.11 -5.06
CA MET A 13 0.49 20.62 -5.62
C MET A 13 0.25 21.56 -6.79
N LYS A 14 -0.70 21.22 -7.68
CA LYS A 14 -1.09 22.08 -8.79
C LYS A 14 -1.72 23.38 -8.31
N ASP A 15 -2.58 23.34 -7.30
CA ASP A 15 -3.26 24.54 -6.77
C ASP A 15 -2.27 25.47 -6.08
N LEU A 16 -1.35 24.94 -5.28
CA LEU A 16 -0.22 25.68 -4.67
C LEU A 16 0.73 26.25 -5.73
N GLY A 17 1.06 25.46 -6.75
CA GLY A 17 1.87 25.95 -7.87
C GLY A 17 1.17 27.07 -8.64
N MET A 18 -0.11 26.91 -8.96
CA MET A 18 -0.88 27.93 -9.65
C MET A 18 -1.09 29.18 -8.82
N TRP A 19 -1.18 29.05 -7.50
CA TRP A 19 -1.19 30.19 -6.57
C TRP A 19 0.08 31.03 -6.72
N VAL A 20 1.27 30.41 -6.73
CA VAL A 20 2.52 31.15 -6.95
C VAL A 20 2.62 31.70 -8.36
N HIS A 21 2.27 30.91 -9.38
CA HIS A 21 2.29 31.35 -10.77
C HIS A 21 1.50 32.65 -10.98
N ARG A 22 0.30 32.77 -10.37
CA ARG A 22 -0.52 33.99 -10.44
C ARG A 22 0.11 35.19 -9.73
N ALA A 23 0.95 34.95 -8.73
CA ALA A 23 1.68 35.98 -8.00
C ALA A 23 3.02 36.37 -8.66
N SER A 24 3.36 35.76 -9.80
CA SER A 24 4.62 35.95 -10.53
C SER A 24 4.38 36.62 -11.88
N ALA A 25 5.24 37.58 -12.24
CA ALA A 25 5.16 38.22 -13.56
C ALA A 25 5.59 37.23 -14.67
N PRO A 26 4.95 37.25 -15.86
CA PRO A 26 5.34 36.41 -17.00
C PRO A 26 6.83 36.41 -17.34
N GLY A 27 7.32 35.33 -17.96
CA GLY A 27 8.68 35.20 -18.48
C GLY A 27 9.71 34.59 -17.51
N TRP A 28 9.27 33.76 -16.57
CA TRP A 28 10.14 32.92 -15.73
C TRP A 28 10.35 31.54 -16.35
N ASP A 29 11.49 30.91 -16.06
CA ASP A 29 11.84 29.57 -16.56
C ASP A 29 11.57 28.49 -15.50
N GLU A 30 11.85 28.81 -14.25
CA GLU A 30 11.61 27.96 -13.09
C GLU A 30 11.11 28.78 -11.90
N ILE A 31 10.20 28.22 -11.11
CA ILE A 31 9.88 28.70 -9.76
C ILE A 31 10.08 27.55 -8.78
N ARG A 32 10.81 27.81 -7.70
CA ARG A 32 10.96 26.89 -6.57
C ARG A 32 10.23 27.45 -5.38
N LEU A 33 9.15 26.79 -4.97
CA LEU A 33 8.38 27.10 -3.78
C LEU A 33 8.76 26.11 -2.67
N LEU A 34 9.52 26.56 -1.69
CA LEU A 34 9.81 25.80 -0.48
C LEU A 34 8.80 26.16 0.61
N LEU A 35 8.15 25.15 1.16
CA LEU A 35 7.19 25.23 2.25
C LEU A 35 7.84 24.72 3.55
N LYS A 36 7.70 25.47 4.63
CA LYS A 36 8.25 25.18 5.95
C LYS A 36 7.19 25.49 7.02
N PRO A 37 6.36 24.50 7.41
CA PRO A 37 5.44 24.62 8.53
C PRO A 37 6.22 24.78 9.85
N VAL A 38 5.87 25.80 10.63
CA VAL A 38 6.45 26.06 11.96
C VAL A 38 5.31 26.56 12.86
N GLY A 39 4.95 25.77 13.88
CA GLY A 39 3.80 26.04 14.74
C GLY A 39 2.50 26.18 13.92
N GLU A 40 1.75 27.25 14.17
CA GLU A 40 0.50 27.54 13.46
C GLU A 40 0.68 28.22 12.09
N ALA A 41 1.92 28.52 11.67
CA ALA A 41 2.21 29.22 10.42
C ALA A 41 2.93 28.34 9.40
N VAL A 42 2.81 28.68 8.11
CA VAL A 42 3.63 28.07 7.05
C VAL A 42 4.51 29.13 6.42
N HIS A 43 5.81 29.05 6.68
CA HIS A 43 6.80 29.89 6.02
C HIS A 43 7.02 29.41 4.58
N VAL A 44 7.09 30.36 3.65
CA VAL A 44 7.27 30.09 2.23
C VAL A 44 8.47 30.84 1.68
N ARG A 45 9.27 30.16 0.85
CA ARG A 45 10.36 30.77 0.09
C ARG A 45 10.17 30.46 -1.38
N ILE A 46 10.10 31.52 -2.18
CA ILE A 46 9.85 31.48 -3.62
C ILE A 46 11.09 31.97 -4.33
N GLU A 47 11.81 31.09 -5.01
CA GLU A 47 12.90 31.45 -5.92
C GLU A 47 12.40 31.40 -7.36
N GLU A 48 12.35 32.54 -8.03
CA GLU A 48 12.06 32.64 -9.46
C GLU A 48 13.35 32.72 -10.26
N VAL A 49 13.56 31.79 -11.19
CA VAL A 49 14.70 31.80 -12.11
C VAL A 49 14.25 32.36 -13.46
N ARG A 50 15.02 33.34 -13.96
CA ARG A 50 14.81 34.03 -15.25
C ARG A 50 16.14 34.11 -16.01
N GLY A 51 16.34 33.23 -16.99
CA GLY A 51 17.57 33.10 -17.74
C GLY A 51 18.76 32.80 -16.82
N ARG A 52 19.64 33.79 -16.61
CA ARG A 52 20.83 33.65 -15.75
C ARG A 52 20.67 34.28 -14.36
N GLY A 53 19.53 34.91 -14.07
CA GLY A 53 19.26 35.54 -12.77
C GLY A 53 18.22 34.76 -11.98
N SER A 54 18.26 34.85 -10.65
CA SER A 54 17.16 34.44 -9.78
C SER A 54 16.73 35.56 -8.84
N VAL A 55 15.45 35.56 -8.48
CA VAL A 55 14.84 36.48 -7.51
C VAL A 55 14.22 35.63 -6.42
N VAL A 56 14.67 35.84 -5.18
CA VAL A 56 14.14 35.14 -4.01
C VAL A 56 13.18 36.04 -3.27
N ARG A 57 12.04 35.49 -2.84
CA ARG A 57 11.06 36.13 -1.97
C ARG A 57 10.73 35.18 -0.82
N THR A 58 10.67 35.69 0.40
CA THR A 58 10.21 34.95 1.58
C THR A 58 8.89 35.52 2.06
N GLY A 59 8.09 34.72 2.74
CA GLY A 59 6.79 35.14 3.27
C GLY A 59 6.21 34.10 4.22
N GLU A 60 5.01 34.40 4.71
CA GLU A 60 4.28 33.56 5.66
C GLU A 60 2.83 33.41 5.18
N LEU A 61 2.32 32.18 5.23
CA LEU A 61 0.92 31.87 5.04
C LEU A 61 0.27 31.81 6.42
N ALA A 62 -0.62 32.77 6.67
CA ALA A 62 -1.43 32.79 7.88
C ALA A 62 -2.62 31.82 7.77
N PRO A 63 -3.11 31.31 8.92
CA PRO A 63 -4.35 30.55 9.01
C PRO A 63 -5.51 31.27 8.32
N GLY A 64 -6.27 30.53 7.49
CA GLY A 64 -7.46 31.03 6.80
C GLY A 64 -7.29 31.38 5.31
N SER A 65 -6.07 31.32 4.76
CA SER A 65 -5.87 31.36 3.30
C SER A 65 -6.08 29.97 2.66
N GLN A 66 -6.51 29.92 1.39
CA GLN A 66 -6.65 28.65 0.68
C GLN A 66 -5.30 27.92 0.57
N ALA A 67 -4.22 28.65 0.26
CA ALA A 67 -2.88 28.06 0.19
C ALA A 67 -2.45 27.47 1.54
N TYR A 68 -2.79 28.09 2.67
CA TYR A 68 -2.56 27.50 3.99
C TYR A 68 -3.33 26.19 4.18
N ALA A 69 -4.63 26.18 3.84
CA ALA A 69 -5.45 24.97 3.92
C ALA A 69 -4.91 23.85 3.01
N ASP A 70 -4.48 24.18 1.80
CA ASP A 70 -3.92 23.23 0.83
C ASP A 70 -2.61 22.62 1.35
N VAL A 71 -1.77 23.40 2.05
CA VAL A 71 -0.55 22.88 2.69
C VAL A 71 -0.88 21.91 3.80
N HIS A 72 -1.80 22.26 4.71
CA HIS A 72 -2.16 21.36 5.82
C HIS A 72 -2.84 20.08 5.33
N GLU A 73 -3.71 20.17 4.32
CA GLU A 73 -4.28 18.98 3.71
C GLU A 73 -3.21 18.12 3.03
N LEU A 74 -2.19 18.74 2.42
CA LEU A 74 -1.04 18.02 1.87
C LEU A 74 -0.18 17.36 2.97
N ARG A 75 -0.08 17.95 4.17
CA ARG A 75 0.58 17.34 5.33
C ARG A 75 -0.19 16.15 5.86
N ASP A 76 -1.50 16.25 5.97
CA ASP A 76 -2.39 15.17 6.38
C ASP A 76 -2.33 14.00 5.39
N LEU A 77 -2.35 14.32 4.10
CA LEU A 77 -2.37 13.34 3.03
C LEU A 77 -1.03 12.59 2.87
N LEU A 78 0.08 13.25 3.19
CA LEU A 78 1.42 12.68 3.14
C LEU A 78 1.92 12.18 4.50
N TYR A 79 1.08 12.23 5.53
CA TYR A 79 1.38 11.58 6.80
C TYR A 79 1.47 10.06 6.57
N THR A 80 2.61 9.47 6.91
CA THR A 80 2.82 8.02 6.81
C THR A 80 3.33 7.46 8.13
N HIS A 81 2.80 6.32 8.53
CA HIS A 81 3.43 5.52 9.58
C HIS A 81 4.56 4.71 8.95
N PRO A 82 5.79 4.67 9.51
CA PRO A 82 6.22 5.21 10.80
C PRO A 82 6.80 6.65 10.77
N SER A 83 6.96 7.25 9.60
CA SER A 83 7.80 8.43 9.36
C SER A 83 7.15 9.79 9.62
N GLY A 84 5.91 9.84 10.08
CA GLY A 84 5.21 11.10 10.32
C GLY A 84 4.87 11.85 9.04
N THR A 85 4.75 13.18 9.14
CA THR A 85 4.65 14.06 7.97
C THR A 85 5.97 14.78 7.74
N TRP A 86 6.09 15.45 6.59
CA TRP A 86 7.30 16.14 6.15
C TRP A 86 7.58 17.43 6.95
N HIS A 87 8.87 17.79 7.03
CA HIS A 87 9.39 19.01 7.67
C HIS A 87 9.56 20.16 6.67
N THR A 88 9.96 19.84 5.43
CA THR A 88 9.88 20.79 4.32
C THR A 88 9.30 20.13 3.09
N PHE A 89 8.69 20.94 2.22
CA PHE A 89 8.17 20.48 0.95
C PHE A 89 8.56 21.46 -0.15
N LEU A 90 9.23 20.97 -1.18
CA LEU A 90 9.69 21.77 -2.31
C LEU A 90 8.83 21.49 -3.52
N ILE A 91 8.12 22.50 -4.01
CA ILE A 91 7.37 22.47 -5.26
C ILE A 91 8.20 23.17 -6.35
N HIS A 92 8.48 22.46 -7.43
CA HIS A 92 9.09 23.04 -8.63
C HIS A 92 8.01 23.30 -9.67
N LEU A 93 8.08 24.48 -10.27
CA LEU A 93 7.32 24.83 -11.45
C LEU A 93 8.28 25.11 -12.59
N HIS A 94 7.98 24.56 -13.76
CA HIS A 94 8.71 24.88 -14.98
C HIS A 94 7.76 25.42 -16.03
N ALA A 95 8.11 26.54 -16.66
CA ALA A 95 7.34 27.14 -17.74
C ALA A 95 8.10 27.03 -19.06
N ARG A 96 7.39 26.65 -20.13
CA ARG A 96 7.93 26.63 -21.50
C ARG A 96 6.95 27.30 -22.46
N ALA A 97 7.45 27.83 -23.57
CA ALA A 97 6.63 28.40 -24.66
C ALA A 97 5.82 29.67 -24.30
N TRP A 98 6.44 30.63 -23.62
CA TRP A 98 5.90 31.98 -23.46
C TRP A 98 5.48 32.60 -24.82
N PRO A 99 4.40 33.43 -24.89
CA PRO A 99 3.71 34.10 -23.78
C PRO A 99 2.56 33.32 -23.11
N VAL A 100 2.16 32.17 -23.67
CA VAL A 100 1.15 31.28 -23.08
C VAL A 100 1.86 29.99 -22.66
N PRO A 101 2.44 29.95 -21.45
CA PRO A 101 3.35 28.88 -21.09
C PRO A 101 2.62 27.57 -20.82
N THR A 102 3.21 26.45 -21.23
CA THR A 102 2.93 25.15 -20.62
C THR A 102 3.67 25.08 -19.30
N VAL A 103 2.93 24.93 -18.20
CA VAL A 103 3.49 24.87 -16.83
C VAL A 103 3.39 23.45 -16.31
N SER A 104 4.54 22.84 -15.99
CA SER A 104 4.60 21.57 -15.25
C SER A 104 4.90 21.84 -13.79
N VAL A 105 4.34 21.01 -12.91
CA VAL A 105 4.52 21.10 -11.45
C VAL A 105 4.98 19.75 -10.93
N ASP A 106 6.03 19.74 -10.11
CA ASP A 106 6.51 18.57 -9.37
C ASP A 106 6.83 18.95 -7.92
N GLY A 107 6.93 17.95 -7.04
CA GLY A 107 7.05 18.16 -5.60
C GLY A 107 7.91 17.11 -4.92
N VAL A 108 8.70 17.54 -3.94
CA VAL A 108 9.55 16.68 -3.11
C VAL A 108 9.30 17.01 -1.64
N ALA A 109 8.98 15.99 -0.86
CA ALA A 109 8.81 16.07 0.59
C ALA A 109 10.11 15.63 1.29
N ASP A 110 10.53 16.38 2.28
CA ASP A 110 11.68 16.07 3.12
C ASP A 110 11.20 15.78 4.55
N TYR A 111 11.46 14.56 5.01
CA TYR A 111 11.03 14.08 6.32
C TYR A 111 12.15 14.11 7.35
N ASP A 112 13.40 14.21 6.91
CA ASP A 112 14.55 13.78 7.71
C ASP A 112 15.53 14.90 7.96
N ASP A 113 15.77 15.77 6.97
CA ASP A 113 16.74 16.83 7.13
C ASP A 113 16.17 18.00 7.94
N GLU A 114 17.09 18.67 8.64
CA GLU A 114 16.74 19.85 9.40
C GLU A 114 16.35 21.00 8.44
N PRO A 115 15.16 21.61 8.61
CA PRO A 115 14.74 22.70 7.73
C PRO A 115 15.77 23.82 7.68
N PRO A 116 16.08 24.37 6.49
CA PRO A 116 17.08 25.41 6.36
C PRO A 116 16.70 26.65 7.18
N HIS A 117 17.70 27.28 7.78
CA HIS A 117 17.58 28.60 8.38
C HIS A 117 17.59 29.65 7.26
N TRP A 118 16.58 30.54 7.26
CA TRP A 118 16.57 31.74 6.42
C TRP A 118 17.11 32.92 7.23
N GLU A 119 17.41 34.05 6.59
CA GLU A 119 18.05 35.19 7.29
C GLU A 119 17.23 35.68 8.49
N GLU A 120 17.92 36.28 9.46
CA GLU A 120 17.34 36.68 10.76
C GLU A 120 16.13 37.61 10.57
N GLY A 121 14.93 37.12 10.91
CA GLY A 121 13.65 37.83 10.74
C GLY A 121 12.79 37.40 9.54
N GLU A 122 13.26 36.46 8.70
CA GLU A 122 12.52 35.98 7.51
C GLU A 122 11.77 34.65 7.71
N SER A 123 12.16 33.86 8.71
CA SER A 123 11.41 32.68 9.19
C SER A 123 11.66 32.47 10.67
N ALA A 124 10.66 32.00 11.42
CA ALA A 124 10.90 31.53 12.77
C ALA A 124 11.83 30.30 12.75
N ASP A 125 12.74 30.25 13.72
CA ASP A 125 13.50 29.03 13.99
C ASP A 125 12.56 27.98 14.57
N LEU A 126 12.73 26.74 14.13
CA LEU A 126 11.92 25.62 14.57
C LEU A 126 12.27 25.28 16.02
N SER A 127 11.40 25.68 16.96
CA SER A 127 11.62 25.49 18.39
C SER A 127 11.36 24.05 18.82
N ALA A 128 11.77 23.70 20.05
CA ALA A 128 11.48 22.39 20.61
C ALA A 128 9.98 22.21 20.89
N GLU A 129 9.29 23.30 21.20
CA GLU A 129 7.84 23.37 21.41
C GLU A 129 7.07 23.15 20.09
N ASP A 130 7.51 23.78 19.00
CA ASP A 130 6.91 23.57 17.67
C ASP A 130 7.08 22.11 17.22
N LEU A 131 8.25 21.52 17.46
CA LEU A 131 8.50 20.10 17.19
C LEU A 131 7.62 19.20 18.04
N LEU A 132 7.41 19.53 19.31
CA LEU A 132 6.54 18.75 20.19
C LEU A 132 5.09 18.81 19.70
N GLU A 133 4.61 19.98 19.29
CA GLU A 133 3.26 20.15 18.72
C GLU A 133 3.11 19.37 17.40
N ASP A 134 4.08 19.48 16.50
CA ASP A 134 4.07 18.81 15.21
C ASP A 134 4.10 17.28 15.35
N TYR A 135 4.94 16.75 16.23
CA TYR A 135 5.03 15.31 16.50
C TYR A 135 3.89 14.79 17.37
N THR A 136 3.16 15.65 18.08
CA THR A 136 1.90 15.26 18.72
C THR A 136 0.81 15.05 17.67
N THR A 137 0.80 15.88 16.62
CA THR A 137 -0.17 15.81 15.54
C THR A 137 0.16 14.69 14.54
N TYR A 138 1.45 14.56 14.20
CA TYR A 138 1.98 13.60 13.23
C TYR A 138 3.04 12.70 13.90
N PRO A 139 2.63 11.81 14.81
CA PRO A 139 3.58 11.04 15.59
C PRO A 139 4.41 10.10 14.71
N ARG A 140 5.66 9.92 15.15
CA ARG A 140 6.66 9.03 14.53
C ARG A 140 7.05 7.92 15.50
N THR A 141 7.56 6.81 14.97
CA THR A 141 8.29 5.87 15.83
C THR A 141 9.62 6.49 16.26
N ARG A 142 10.22 5.94 17.32
CA ARG A 142 11.52 6.43 17.79
C ARG A 142 12.60 6.28 16.73
N GLU A 143 12.55 5.20 15.96
CA GLU A 143 13.53 4.86 14.92
C GLU A 143 13.41 5.77 13.69
N ALA A 144 12.19 6.20 13.35
CA ALA A 144 11.92 7.10 12.23
C ALA A 144 12.01 8.60 12.60
N THR A 145 12.43 8.91 13.83
CA THR A 145 12.62 10.30 14.28
C THR A 145 14.08 10.73 14.07
N PRO A 146 14.34 11.80 13.29
CA PRO A 146 15.70 12.28 13.05
C PRO A 146 16.43 12.67 14.34
N GLU A 147 17.74 12.41 14.38
CA GLU A 147 18.56 12.64 15.58
C GLU A 147 18.56 14.11 16.01
N TRP A 148 18.53 15.04 15.06
CA TRP A 148 18.51 16.48 15.36
C TRP A 148 17.23 16.89 16.11
N VAL A 149 16.08 16.29 15.79
CA VAL A 149 14.80 16.51 16.48
C VAL A 149 14.88 15.99 17.91
N VAL A 150 15.35 14.75 18.07
CA VAL A 150 15.54 14.12 19.38
C VAL A 150 16.41 14.98 20.28
N ARG A 151 17.55 15.44 19.76
CA ARG A 151 18.51 16.25 20.50
C ARG A 151 17.89 17.57 20.92
N ARG A 152 17.27 18.30 19.98
CA ARG A 152 16.66 19.62 20.25
C ARG A 152 15.57 19.56 21.31
N VAL A 153 14.68 18.57 21.23
CA VAL A 153 13.60 18.39 22.19
C VAL A 153 14.13 17.96 23.56
N ALA A 154 15.13 17.09 23.62
CA ALA A 154 15.76 16.67 24.86
C ALA A 154 16.55 17.81 25.55
N GLU A 155 17.25 18.65 24.79
CA GLU A 155 17.97 19.83 25.30
C GLU A 155 17.03 20.86 25.94
N ALA A 156 15.79 20.97 25.44
CA ALA A 156 14.73 21.78 26.04
C ALA A 156 14.04 21.12 27.25
N GLY A 157 14.41 19.88 27.62
CA GLY A 157 13.79 19.14 28.71
C GLY A 157 12.38 18.61 28.40
N LEU A 158 12.02 18.54 27.11
CA LEU A 158 10.73 18.07 26.61
C LEU A 158 10.83 16.60 26.14
N HIS A 159 9.67 15.96 25.93
CA HIS A 159 9.59 14.56 25.50
C HIS A 159 8.63 14.40 24.34
N LEU A 160 9.12 13.84 23.23
CA LEU A 160 8.31 13.53 22.06
C LEU A 160 7.38 12.34 22.31
N PRO A 161 6.13 12.37 21.82
CA PRO A 161 5.26 11.22 21.79
C PRO A 161 5.72 10.25 20.68
N TYR A 162 6.20 9.07 21.07
CA TYR A 162 6.51 8.00 20.12
C TYR A 162 5.35 7.02 20.02
N ILE A 163 5.07 6.59 18.80
CA ILE A 163 4.18 5.45 18.53
C ILE A 163 4.98 4.15 18.42
N PRO A 164 4.40 3.00 18.80
CA PRO A 164 5.10 1.71 18.75
C PRO A 164 5.44 1.30 17.31
N ALA A 165 6.60 0.69 17.10
CA ALA A 165 6.96 0.08 15.82
C ALA A 165 6.02 -1.12 15.54
N GLY A 166 5.07 -0.95 14.62
CA GLY A 166 4.12 -2.01 14.21
C GLY A 166 2.67 -1.56 14.03
N GLU A 167 2.28 -0.37 14.50
CA GLU A 167 0.94 0.18 14.22
C GLU A 167 0.83 0.65 12.76
N SER A 168 -0.30 0.39 12.10
CA SER A 168 -0.71 1.17 10.91
C SER A 168 -1.60 2.30 11.40
N ALA A 169 -1.40 3.52 10.88
CA ALA A 169 -2.09 4.72 11.33
C ALA A 169 -3.60 4.48 11.54
N PRO A 170 -4.20 4.90 12.68
CA PRO A 170 -5.65 4.86 12.83
C PRO A 170 -6.27 5.83 11.82
N GLY A 171 -6.89 5.29 10.77
CA GLY A 171 -7.71 6.07 9.85
C GLY A 171 -8.82 6.76 10.64
N ARG A 172 -8.76 8.09 10.74
CA ARG A 172 -9.85 8.88 11.33
C ARG A 172 -10.37 9.89 10.31
N TRP A 173 -11.43 9.51 9.63
CA TRP A 173 -12.38 10.44 9.04
C TRP A 173 -13.65 10.46 9.90
N PRO A 174 -13.87 11.45 10.78
CA PRO A 174 -15.22 11.80 11.16
C PRO A 174 -15.78 12.73 10.08
N VAL A 175 -16.72 12.21 9.30
CA VAL A 175 -17.73 13.06 8.65
C VAL A 175 -18.51 13.74 9.77
N VAL A 176 -18.45 15.06 9.85
CA VAL A 176 -19.39 15.85 10.66
C VAL A 176 -20.32 16.59 9.70
N ASP A 177 -21.60 16.25 9.80
CA ASP A 177 -22.72 16.84 9.09
C ASP A 177 -22.75 18.37 9.29
N ALA A 178 -22.83 19.09 8.17
CA ALA A 178 -23.23 20.49 8.16
C ALA A 178 -24.74 20.58 8.43
N GLY A 179 -25.12 20.68 9.71
CA GLY A 179 -26.53 20.86 10.05
C GLY A 179 -26.81 20.99 11.54
N SER A 180 -26.48 22.15 12.14
CA SER A 180 -27.35 22.89 13.08
C SER A 180 -26.58 24.02 13.77
N LEU A 181 -26.82 25.25 13.33
CA LEU A 181 -26.59 26.46 14.11
C LEU A 181 -27.70 26.56 15.16
N GLY A 182 -27.33 26.60 16.44
CA GLY A 182 -28.29 26.89 17.51
C GLY A 182 -27.73 26.80 18.93
N GLY A 183 -27.26 27.93 19.47
CA GLY A 183 -27.64 28.38 20.82
C GLY A 183 -26.87 27.91 22.05
N ALA A 184 -25.99 28.81 22.51
CA ALA A 184 -25.90 29.36 23.88
C ALA A 184 -25.39 28.53 25.09
N ASP A 185 -24.53 29.25 25.85
CA ASP A 185 -24.20 29.20 27.28
C ASP A 185 -23.19 28.16 27.84
N GLY A 186 -22.06 28.68 28.35
CA GLY A 186 -21.09 27.97 29.20
C GLY A 186 -21.52 27.96 30.69
N PRO A 187 -20.60 27.92 31.68
CA PRO A 187 -19.20 27.48 31.72
C PRO A 187 -18.95 26.38 32.79
N GLY A 188 -17.77 25.75 32.82
CA GLY A 188 -17.42 24.80 33.89
C GLY A 188 -15.96 24.37 33.89
N ALA A 189 -15.15 25.05 34.71
CA ALA A 189 -13.76 24.74 34.96
C ALA A 189 -13.56 23.39 35.69
N ALA A 190 -12.52 22.63 35.31
CA ALA A 190 -11.81 21.74 36.22
C ALA A 190 -10.35 21.58 35.79
N ALA A 191 -9.46 21.86 36.74
CA ALA A 191 -8.00 21.88 36.62
C ALA A 191 -7.37 20.51 36.27
N PRO A 192 -6.17 20.49 35.65
CA PRO A 192 -5.44 19.26 35.39
C PRO A 192 -4.88 18.67 36.69
N ARG A 193 -5.20 17.39 36.94
CA ARG A 193 -4.48 16.57 37.92
C ARG A 193 -3.25 15.97 37.27
N ALA A 194 -2.13 16.12 37.97
CA ALA A 194 -0.78 15.74 37.58
C ALA A 194 -0.68 14.29 37.10
N VAL A 195 -0.10 14.13 35.91
CA VAL A 195 0.43 12.86 35.40
C VAL A 195 1.85 12.74 35.93
N THR A 196 2.06 11.80 36.83
CA THR A 196 3.38 11.31 37.21
C THR A 196 3.95 10.49 36.06
N ASP A 197 5.05 11.02 35.52
CA ASP A 197 6.19 10.37 34.87
C ASP A 197 6.23 8.83 34.93
N THR A 198 6.19 8.18 33.75
CA THR A 198 6.86 6.89 33.52
C THR A 198 7.32 6.77 32.07
N ARG A 199 8.64 6.79 31.90
CA ARG A 199 9.39 6.34 30.72
C ARG A 199 9.14 4.85 30.41
N SER A 200 9.39 4.49 29.14
CA SER A 200 9.47 3.13 28.53
C SER A 200 8.15 2.46 28.12
N GLY A 201 7.83 2.57 26.82
CA GLY A 201 6.62 2.01 26.19
C GLY A 201 6.82 0.63 25.55
N HIS A 202 7.46 -0.32 26.24
CA HIS A 202 6.94 -1.68 26.14
C HIS A 202 5.68 -1.66 26.98
N ARG A 203 4.51 -1.88 26.37
CA ARG A 203 3.26 -1.99 27.14
C ARG A 203 3.48 -3.11 28.15
N HIS A 204 3.79 -2.74 29.39
CA HIS A 204 4.04 -3.66 30.48
C HIS A 204 2.67 -4.25 30.81
N VAL A 205 2.27 -5.28 30.08
CA VAL A 205 1.11 -6.06 30.48
C VAL A 205 1.50 -6.65 31.83
N PRO A 206 0.73 -6.40 32.89
CA PRO A 206 1.03 -6.97 34.18
C PRO A 206 1.01 -8.49 33.99
N ARG A 207 2.16 -9.12 34.26
CA ARG A 207 2.32 -10.56 34.09
C ARG A 207 1.82 -11.22 35.36
N LEU A 208 1.12 -12.35 35.22
CA LEU A 208 0.84 -13.22 36.35
C LEU A 208 2.15 -13.52 37.09
N ALA A 209 2.14 -13.45 38.42
CA ALA A 209 3.33 -13.69 39.23
C ALA A 209 3.68 -15.19 39.35
N ALA A 210 2.72 -16.07 39.04
CA ALA A 210 2.86 -17.52 39.07
C ALA A 210 1.89 -18.16 38.05
N PRO A 211 2.14 -19.41 37.61
CA PRO A 211 1.23 -20.12 36.72
C PRO A 211 -0.15 -20.29 37.38
N PRO A 212 -1.25 -19.94 36.69
CA PRO A 212 -2.60 -20.20 37.19
C PRO A 212 -2.91 -21.70 37.09
N GLU A 213 -3.95 -22.19 37.76
CA GLU A 213 -4.41 -23.58 37.58
C GLU A 213 -4.90 -23.81 36.14
N ARG A 214 -5.55 -22.79 35.57
CA ARG A 214 -6.13 -22.80 34.22
C ARG A 214 -5.81 -21.51 33.50
N LEU A 215 -5.53 -21.64 32.22
CA LEU A 215 -5.33 -20.54 31.29
C LEU A 215 -6.46 -20.55 30.26
N THR A 216 -7.02 -19.38 29.99
CA THR A 216 -7.99 -19.18 28.91
C THR A 216 -7.25 -18.74 27.67
N VAL A 217 -7.37 -19.47 26.57
CA VAL A 217 -6.76 -19.13 25.29
C VAL A 217 -7.85 -18.66 24.34
N LEU A 218 -7.77 -17.40 23.92
CA LEU A 218 -8.60 -16.84 22.85
C LEU A 218 -7.83 -16.98 21.54
N VAL A 219 -8.42 -17.62 20.54
CA VAL A 219 -7.79 -17.87 19.25
C VAL A 219 -8.54 -17.15 18.16
N ASP A 220 -7.83 -16.39 17.35
CA ASP A 220 -8.33 -15.76 16.14
C ASP A 220 -7.33 -15.98 14.97
N ARG A 221 -7.72 -15.65 13.75
CA ARG A 221 -6.90 -15.79 12.54
C ARG A 221 -7.22 -14.73 11.51
N ASP A 222 -6.32 -14.57 10.53
CA ASP A 222 -6.64 -13.86 9.29
C ASP A 222 -7.88 -14.48 8.63
N GLY A 223 -8.92 -13.67 8.43
CA GLY A 223 -10.18 -14.07 7.84
C GLY A 223 -11.05 -12.85 7.54
N ILE A 224 -12.07 -13.02 6.69
CA ILE A 224 -13.01 -11.94 6.39
C ILE A 224 -14.08 -11.93 7.51
N PRO A 225 -14.22 -10.83 8.29
CA PRO A 225 -15.30 -10.72 9.25
C PRO A 225 -16.65 -10.71 8.52
N HIS A 226 -17.70 -11.21 9.17
CA HIS A 226 -19.06 -11.03 8.67
C HIS A 226 -19.47 -9.55 8.77
N GLU A 227 -20.50 -9.15 8.01
CA GLU A 227 -21.02 -7.78 8.04
C GLU A 227 -21.47 -7.30 9.42
N ASP A 228 -21.87 -8.23 10.28
CA ASP A 228 -22.24 -7.94 11.66
C ASP A 228 -21.04 -7.90 12.62
N GLY A 229 -19.82 -7.88 12.07
CA GLY A 229 -18.56 -7.85 12.80
C GLY A 229 -18.17 -9.20 13.42
N ARG A 230 -18.98 -10.25 13.27
CA ARG A 230 -18.64 -11.57 13.83
C ARG A 230 -17.43 -12.16 13.11
N ARG A 231 -16.57 -12.79 13.91
CA ARG A 231 -15.44 -13.60 13.47
C ARG A 231 -15.74 -15.06 13.80
N PRO A 232 -16.42 -15.82 12.93
CA PRO A 232 -16.80 -17.21 13.19
C PRO A 232 -15.61 -18.13 13.46
N GLN A 233 -14.42 -17.73 13.02
CA GLN A 233 -13.14 -18.38 13.31
C GLN A 233 -12.66 -18.18 14.75
N GLN A 234 -13.14 -17.14 15.44
CA GLN A 234 -12.71 -16.82 16.78
C GLN A 234 -13.32 -17.82 17.76
N HIS A 235 -12.48 -18.45 18.58
CA HIS A 235 -12.92 -19.41 19.57
C HIS A 235 -12.08 -19.35 20.84
N ARG A 236 -12.67 -19.77 21.95
CA ARG A 236 -12.02 -19.77 23.27
C ARG A 236 -11.85 -21.20 23.76
N ARG A 237 -10.69 -21.50 24.34
CA ARG A 237 -10.36 -22.80 24.92
C ARG A 237 -9.72 -22.64 26.29
N THR A 238 -10.00 -23.56 27.20
CA THR A 238 -9.33 -23.61 28.50
C THR A 238 -8.28 -24.72 28.49
N VAL A 239 -7.07 -24.40 28.93
CA VAL A 239 -5.94 -25.33 29.05
C VAL A 239 -5.37 -25.29 30.48
N PRO A 240 -4.65 -26.33 30.94
CA PRO A 240 -3.90 -26.25 32.18
C PRO A 240 -2.92 -25.06 32.14
N GLY A 241 -2.77 -24.29 33.22
CA GLY A 241 -1.81 -23.17 33.22
C GLY A 241 -0.34 -23.60 33.20
N SER A 242 -0.07 -24.90 33.38
CA SER A 242 1.23 -25.54 33.17
C SER A 242 1.47 -26.04 31.74
N ALA A 243 0.52 -25.83 30.82
CA ALA A 243 0.69 -26.27 29.43
C ALA A 243 1.79 -25.43 28.76
N SER A 244 2.67 -26.11 28.03
CA SER A 244 3.70 -25.48 27.20
C SER A 244 3.11 -24.84 25.94
N VAL A 245 3.85 -23.93 25.30
CA VAL A 245 3.47 -23.35 24.01
C VAL A 245 3.20 -24.44 22.98
N ARG A 246 4.07 -25.46 22.91
CA ARG A 246 3.91 -26.58 21.98
C ARG A 246 2.59 -27.32 22.21
N GLU A 247 2.27 -27.69 23.44
CA GLU A 247 1.03 -28.40 23.77
C GLU A 247 -0.22 -27.57 23.43
N ILE A 248 -0.17 -26.25 23.64
CA ILE A 248 -1.25 -25.35 23.24
C ILE A 248 -1.41 -25.37 21.71
N LEU A 249 -0.34 -25.09 20.96
CA LEU A 249 -0.39 -25.00 19.50
C LEU A 249 -0.76 -26.33 18.83
N ASP A 250 -0.19 -27.45 19.27
CA ASP A 250 -0.56 -28.79 18.79
C ASP A 250 -2.04 -29.09 19.10
N GLY A 251 -2.51 -28.68 20.28
CA GLY A 251 -3.90 -28.83 20.68
C GLY A 251 -4.87 -28.00 19.85
N LEU A 252 -4.48 -26.79 19.46
CA LEU A 252 -5.28 -25.88 18.62
C LEU A 252 -5.32 -26.33 17.15
N GLY A 253 -4.21 -26.88 16.64
CA GLY A 253 -4.09 -27.39 15.28
C GLY A 253 -3.98 -26.27 14.22
N LEU A 254 -4.43 -26.59 13.00
CA LEU A 254 -4.39 -25.64 11.88
C LEU A 254 -5.49 -24.59 12.02
N PRO A 255 -5.17 -23.30 11.84
CA PRO A 255 -6.20 -22.27 11.88
C PRO A 255 -7.17 -22.42 10.71
N LEU A 256 -6.68 -22.76 9.52
CA LEU A 256 -7.46 -23.01 8.32
C LEU A 256 -6.83 -24.16 7.53
N LEU A 257 -7.62 -25.17 7.17
CA LEU A 257 -7.16 -26.28 6.34
C LEU A 257 -7.36 -25.95 4.87
N PHE A 258 -6.27 -25.83 4.10
CA PHE A 258 -6.34 -25.66 2.67
C PHE A 258 -6.44 -26.99 1.91
N VAL A 259 -7.30 -27.04 0.89
CA VAL A 259 -7.51 -28.22 0.04
C VAL A 259 -6.29 -28.63 -0.78
N ASP A 260 -5.37 -27.70 -1.03
CA ASP A 260 -4.09 -27.99 -1.70
C ASP A 260 -3.02 -28.56 -0.76
N GLY A 261 -3.33 -28.67 0.54
CA GLY A 261 -2.45 -29.30 1.51
C GLY A 261 -1.31 -28.41 2.01
N HIS A 262 -1.31 -27.11 1.71
CA HIS A 262 -0.20 -26.20 1.99
C HIS A 262 -0.67 -24.92 2.68
N GLY A 263 -0.01 -24.56 3.78
CA GLY A 263 -0.24 -23.30 4.46
C GLY A 263 0.81 -23.03 5.53
N THR A 264 1.10 -21.76 5.81
CA THR A 264 2.06 -21.37 6.84
C THR A 264 1.54 -20.17 7.63
N TRP A 265 1.46 -20.32 8.95
CA TRP A 265 0.93 -19.29 9.83
C TRP A 265 1.93 -18.97 10.93
N MET A 266 2.20 -17.68 11.12
CA MET A 266 2.84 -17.19 12.34
C MET A 266 1.78 -17.03 13.42
N VAL A 267 2.06 -17.54 14.63
CA VAL A 267 1.19 -17.37 15.79
C VAL A 267 1.77 -16.28 16.66
N VAL A 268 1.06 -15.16 16.74
CA VAL A 268 1.48 -14.00 17.53
C VAL A 268 0.54 -13.79 18.71
N ARG A 269 1.06 -13.23 19.79
CA ARG A 269 0.25 -12.79 20.93
C ARG A 269 -0.54 -11.54 20.54
N GLY A 270 -1.86 -11.61 20.60
CA GLY A 270 -2.73 -10.47 20.32
C GLY A 270 -4.10 -10.87 19.77
N THR A 271 -4.92 -9.87 19.51
CA THR A 271 -6.28 -10.01 18.94
C THR A 271 -6.36 -9.66 17.46
N SER A 272 -5.29 -9.11 16.90
CA SER A 272 -5.19 -8.78 15.49
C SER A 272 -3.77 -8.97 14.97
N GLY A 273 -3.64 -8.98 13.64
CA GLY A 273 -2.35 -8.95 12.97
C GLY A 273 -1.55 -7.68 13.25
N ALA A 274 -2.12 -6.60 13.79
CA ALA A 274 -1.39 -5.38 14.15
C ALA A 274 -0.94 -5.36 15.62
N ASP A 275 -1.59 -6.14 16.49
CA ASP A 275 -1.36 -6.15 17.94
C ASP A 275 -0.24 -7.10 18.40
N GLY A 276 0.42 -7.77 17.44
CA GLY A 276 1.37 -8.85 17.67
C GLY A 276 2.63 -8.40 18.39
N ALA A 277 2.61 -8.35 19.72
CA ALA A 277 3.74 -7.89 20.53
C ALA A 277 4.83 -8.95 20.74
N HIS A 278 4.56 -10.21 20.36
CA HIS A 278 5.47 -11.34 20.57
C HIS A 278 5.06 -12.56 19.73
N THR A 279 6.00 -13.20 19.04
CA THR A 279 5.78 -14.41 18.25
C THR A 279 5.99 -15.67 19.09
N LEU A 280 4.99 -16.57 19.09
CA LEU A 280 5.05 -17.84 19.85
C LEU A 280 5.61 -18.98 19.01
N GLY A 281 5.34 -18.98 17.71
CA GLY A 281 5.78 -20.03 16.82
C GLY A 281 5.18 -19.94 15.42
N VAL A 282 5.52 -20.92 14.60
CA VAL A 282 5.02 -21.11 13.24
C VAL A 282 4.31 -22.45 13.14
N VAL A 283 3.12 -22.44 12.58
CA VAL A 283 2.35 -23.64 12.27
C VAL A 283 2.35 -23.83 10.75
N VAL A 284 2.70 -25.02 10.28
CA VAL A 284 2.83 -25.34 8.86
C VAL A 284 1.88 -26.49 8.53
N GLN A 285 1.04 -26.32 7.51
CA GLN A 285 0.24 -27.40 6.97
C GLN A 285 1.07 -28.17 5.93
N GLU A 286 1.24 -29.47 6.16
CA GLU A 286 1.89 -30.39 5.23
C GLU A 286 1.07 -31.68 5.11
N GLY A 287 0.65 -32.04 3.90
CA GLY A 287 0.05 -33.35 3.62
C GLY A 287 -1.21 -33.68 4.43
N GLY A 288 -1.94 -32.65 4.90
CA GLY A 288 -3.16 -32.80 5.71
C GLY A 288 -2.94 -32.75 7.23
N GLY A 289 -1.69 -32.65 7.70
CA GLY A 289 -1.34 -32.45 9.11
C GLY A 289 -0.79 -31.05 9.39
N ALA A 290 -0.47 -30.80 10.66
CA ALA A 290 0.21 -29.60 11.12
C ALA A 290 1.59 -29.96 11.67
N VAL A 291 2.60 -29.14 11.34
CA VAL A 291 3.91 -29.15 11.99
C VAL A 291 4.05 -27.84 12.77
N VAL A 292 4.39 -27.93 14.05
CA VAL A 292 4.55 -26.77 14.95
C VAL A 292 6.02 -26.52 15.27
N HIS A 293 6.48 -25.32 14.94
CA HIS A 293 7.80 -24.77 15.27
C HIS A 293 7.63 -23.71 16.37
N VAL A 294 8.05 -24.01 17.60
CA VAL A 294 8.01 -23.03 18.69
C VAL A 294 9.24 -22.12 18.56
N THR A 295 9.04 -20.81 18.65
CA THR A 295 10.11 -19.80 18.48
C THR A 295 10.33 -18.96 19.73
N THR A 296 9.61 -19.24 20.82
CA THR A 296 9.76 -18.52 22.09
C THR A 296 10.15 -19.44 23.24
N ASP A 297 10.97 -18.90 24.14
CA ASP A 297 11.29 -19.51 25.44
C ASP A 297 10.32 -19.09 26.56
N LEU A 298 9.33 -18.25 26.27
CA LEU A 298 8.34 -17.81 27.25
C LEU A 298 7.24 -18.85 27.42
N GLU A 299 6.86 -19.10 28.66
CA GLU A 299 5.73 -19.95 29.01
C GLU A 299 4.40 -19.22 28.76
N PRO A 300 3.32 -19.92 28.37
CA PRO A 300 2.05 -19.29 28.02
C PRO A 300 1.45 -18.38 29.10
N TRP A 301 1.58 -18.75 30.37
CA TRP A 301 1.08 -17.94 31.49
C TRP A 301 1.86 -16.62 31.67
N GLN A 302 3.09 -16.53 31.17
CA GLN A 302 3.89 -15.29 31.17
C GLN A 302 3.43 -14.31 30.09
N LEU A 303 2.72 -14.82 29.08
CA LEU A 303 2.13 -14.06 27.98
C LEU A 303 0.64 -13.74 28.22
N ALA A 304 0.02 -14.34 29.25
CA ALA A 304 -1.35 -14.04 29.63
C ALA A 304 -1.49 -12.63 30.21
N ASP A 305 -2.71 -12.07 30.15
CA ASP A 305 -3.09 -10.89 30.91
C ASP A 305 -3.35 -11.20 32.40
N GLU A 306 -3.79 -10.20 33.16
CA GLU A 306 -4.06 -10.32 34.60
C GLU A 306 -5.20 -11.30 34.90
N GLU A 307 -6.13 -11.45 33.97
CA GLU A 307 -7.26 -12.36 34.03
C GLU A 307 -6.89 -13.82 33.69
N GLY A 308 -5.63 -14.06 33.29
CA GLY A 308 -5.18 -15.37 32.83
C GLY A 308 -5.71 -15.74 31.45
N GLU A 309 -5.95 -14.73 30.62
CA GLU A 309 -6.31 -14.88 29.21
C GLU A 309 -5.10 -14.63 28.30
N LEU A 310 -4.87 -15.58 27.39
CA LEU A 310 -3.85 -15.52 26.36
C LEU A 310 -4.54 -15.40 25.01
N ALA A 311 -4.51 -14.21 24.42
CA ALA A 311 -4.97 -13.98 23.06
C ALA A 311 -3.89 -14.40 22.05
N LEU A 312 -4.25 -15.28 21.13
CA LEU A 312 -3.43 -15.77 20.03
C LEU A 312 -4.07 -15.42 18.70
N TYR A 313 -3.25 -14.89 17.80
CA TYR A 313 -3.65 -14.55 16.44
C TYR A 313 -2.80 -15.32 15.43
N TYR A 314 -3.45 -16.10 14.58
CA TYR A 314 -2.79 -16.78 13.46
C TYR A 314 -2.74 -15.87 12.24
N ARG A 315 -1.55 -15.35 11.94
CA ARG A 315 -1.27 -14.54 10.76
C ARG A 315 -0.84 -15.43 9.60
N SER A 316 -1.49 -15.30 8.45
CA SER A 316 -1.11 -15.95 7.20
C SER A 316 0.20 -15.38 6.67
N VAL A 317 1.18 -16.24 6.42
CA VAL A 317 2.50 -15.86 5.92
C VAL A 317 2.91 -16.84 4.83
N PRO A 318 2.55 -16.58 3.55
CA PRO A 318 2.68 -17.55 2.45
C PRO A 318 4.12 -17.73 1.92
N GLY A 319 5.11 -17.79 2.82
CA GLY A 319 6.53 -17.93 2.50
C GLY A 319 7.06 -19.36 2.68
N PRO A 320 8.32 -19.62 2.29
CA PRO A 320 8.99 -20.88 2.58
C PRO A 320 9.04 -21.12 4.09
N PRO A 321 8.58 -22.29 4.61
CA PRO A 321 8.48 -22.52 6.05
C PRO A 321 9.77 -22.25 6.83
N ALA A 322 10.93 -22.63 6.29
CA ALA A 322 12.23 -22.40 6.92
C ALA A 322 12.56 -20.91 7.08
N GLU A 323 12.21 -20.07 6.10
CA GLU A 323 12.43 -18.62 6.18
C GLU A 323 11.43 -17.95 7.12
N VAL A 324 10.18 -18.42 7.14
CA VAL A 324 9.16 -17.92 8.07
C VAL A 324 9.53 -18.24 9.52
N VAL A 325 10.04 -19.46 9.78
CA VAL A 325 10.56 -19.84 11.10
C VAL A 325 11.73 -18.96 11.51
N ALA A 326 12.71 -18.73 10.61
CA ALA A 326 13.85 -17.87 10.91
C ALA A 326 13.44 -16.42 11.22
N ALA A 327 12.45 -15.86 10.51
CA ALA A 327 11.91 -14.54 10.82
C ALA A 327 11.19 -14.53 12.19
N ALA A 328 10.38 -15.56 12.46
CA ALA A 328 9.66 -15.72 13.72
C ALA A 328 10.58 -15.89 14.95
N GLU A 329 11.76 -16.50 14.78
CA GLU A 329 12.81 -16.58 15.82
C GLU A 329 13.39 -15.20 16.17
N LEU A 330 13.35 -14.24 15.23
CA LEU A 330 13.79 -12.87 15.42
C LEU A 330 12.64 -11.93 15.84
N ASP A 331 11.44 -12.47 16.07
CA ASP A 331 10.19 -11.72 16.26
C ASP A 331 9.86 -10.77 15.08
N GLU A 332 10.36 -11.11 13.90
CA GLU A 332 10.13 -10.38 12.65
C GLU A 332 9.04 -11.07 11.82
N THR A 333 8.28 -10.27 11.07
CA THR A 333 7.33 -10.83 10.11
C THR A 333 8.06 -11.15 8.81
N TRP A 334 7.99 -12.40 8.35
CA TRP A 334 8.57 -12.72 7.05
C TRP A 334 7.89 -11.89 5.95
N THR A 335 8.72 -11.18 5.21
CA THR A 335 8.33 -10.51 3.97
C THR A 335 9.06 -11.18 2.82
N PRO A 336 8.42 -11.39 1.65
CA PRO A 336 9.09 -11.91 0.48
C PRO A 336 10.36 -11.09 0.20
N THR A 337 11.52 -11.74 0.29
CA THR A 337 12.77 -11.07 -0.04
C THR A 337 12.76 -10.78 -1.53
N ARG A 338 12.79 -9.50 -1.91
CA ARG A 338 13.05 -9.13 -3.30
C ARG A 338 14.50 -9.55 -3.59
N PRO A 339 14.78 -10.56 -4.43
CA PRO A 339 16.15 -10.94 -4.67
C PRO A 339 16.85 -9.73 -5.29
N ARG A 340 17.94 -9.23 -4.67
CA ARG A 340 18.74 -8.17 -5.27
C ARG A 340 19.18 -8.65 -6.66
N GLY A 341 18.77 -7.94 -7.72
CA GLY A 341 19.05 -8.32 -9.11
C GLY A 341 18.05 -9.29 -9.75
N ALA A 342 16.94 -9.67 -9.09
CA ALA A 342 15.84 -10.33 -9.79
C ALA A 342 15.28 -9.39 -10.86
N VAL A 343 15.46 -9.78 -12.12
CA VAL A 343 14.98 -9.00 -13.25
C VAL A 343 13.46 -9.13 -13.30
N ALA A 344 12.77 -7.99 -13.24
CA ALA A 344 11.32 -7.99 -13.38
C ALA A 344 10.93 -8.57 -14.74
N ASP A 345 9.99 -9.53 -14.72
CA ASP A 345 9.51 -10.22 -15.90
C ASP A 345 7.97 -10.34 -15.83
N ASN A 346 7.28 -9.69 -16.77
CA ASN A 346 5.85 -9.87 -16.97
C ASN A 346 5.54 -10.81 -18.13
N LEU A 347 5.78 -12.10 -17.88
CA LEU A 347 5.59 -13.17 -18.85
C LEU A 347 4.15 -13.23 -19.41
N PRO A 348 3.07 -13.04 -18.61
CA PRO A 348 1.71 -13.01 -19.15
C PRO A 348 1.48 -11.90 -20.18
N VAL A 349 1.97 -10.68 -19.95
CA VAL A 349 1.89 -9.59 -20.93
C VAL A 349 2.72 -9.91 -22.18
N ARG A 350 3.93 -10.46 -22.02
CA ARG A 350 4.77 -10.87 -23.16
C ARG A 350 4.08 -11.92 -24.04
N ARG A 351 3.53 -12.99 -23.44
CA ARG A 351 2.79 -14.04 -24.15
C ARG A 351 1.55 -13.46 -24.87
N ALA A 352 0.86 -12.48 -24.28
CA ALA A 352 -0.25 -11.79 -24.92
C ALA A 352 0.21 -10.93 -26.11
N LEU A 353 1.32 -10.21 -25.98
CA LEU A 353 1.91 -9.41 -27.07
C LEU A 353 2.35 -10.28 -28.25
N GLU A 354 2.96 -11.44 -28.00
CA GLU A 354 3.33 -12.40 -29.05
C GLU A 354 2.09 -12.87 -29.84
N ARG A 355 1.00 -13.20 -29.15
CA ARG A 355 -0.27 -13.59 -29.79
C ARG A 355 -0.89 -12.44 -30.57
N TYR A 356 -0.86 -11.23 -30.02
CA TYR A 356 -1.33 -10.03 -30.70
C TYR A 356 -0.53 -9.77 -31.97
N SER A 357 0.80 -9.83 -31.90
CA SER A 357 1.67 -9.60 -33.05
C SER A 357 1.49 -10.65 -34.15
N ALA A 358 1.28 -11.92 -33.78
CA ALA A 358 1.00 -12.99 -34.74
C ALA A 358 -0.32 -12.78 -35.49
N ALA A 359 -1.32 -12.14 -34.85
CA ALA A 359 -2.60 -11.85 -35.48
C ALA A 359 -3.29 -10.65 -34.80
N PRO A 360 -3.02 -9.41 -35.24
CA PRO A 360 -3.57 -8.22 -34.60
C PRO A 360 -5.10 -8.20 -34.62
N GLY A 361 -5.70 -7.68 -33.55
CA GLY A 361 -7.15 -7.56 -33.43
C GLY A 361 -7.58 -7.06 -32.07
N ALA A 362 -8.78 -6.49 -31.98
CA ALA A 362 -9.31 -5.89 -30.75
C ALA A 362 -9.32 -6.88 -29.57
N ASP A 363 -9.67 -8.14 -29.82
CA ASP A 363 -9.73 -9.19 -28.79
C ASP A 363 -8.34 -9.48 -28.20
N ARG A 364 -7.31 -9.52 -29.05
CA ARG A 364 -5.93 -9.76 -28.61
C ARG A 364 -5.30 -8.51 -28.00
N GLY A 365 -5.70 -7.31 -28.43
CA GLY A 365 -5.32 -6.07 -27.75
C GLY A 365 -5.90 -6.00 -26.33
N LEU A 366 -7.17 -6.41 -26.18
CA LEU A 366 -7.82 -6.56 -24.89
C LEU A 366 -7.14 -7.62 -24.01
N ASP A 367 -6.66 -8.71 -24.61
CA ASP A 367 -5.85 -9.74 -23.94
C ASP A 367 -4.56 -9.14 -23.36
N VAL A 368 -3.87 -8.26 -24.08
CA VAL A 368 -2.68 -7.57 -23.52
C VAL A 368 -3.07 -6.66 -22.36
N LEU A 369 -4.13 -5.84 -22.52
CA LEU A 369 -4.56 -4.90 -21.50
C LEU A 369 -5.00 -5.58 -20.20
N ARG A 370 -5.75 -6.69 -20.27
CA ARG A 370 -6.18 -7.43 -19.06
C ARG A 370 -5.00 -8.08 -18.33
N GLN A 371 -3.94 -8.50 -19.05
CA GLN A 371 -2.71 -8.98 -18.41
C GLN A 371 -1.91 -7.84 -17.77
N ALA A 372 -1.94 -6.64 -18.36
CA ALA A 372 -1.25 -5.46 -17.84
C ALA A 372 -1.87 -4.87 -16.54
N LEU A 373 -3.02 -5.40 -16.08
CA LEU A 373 -3.58 -5.08 -14.76
C LEU A 373 -2.89 -5.83 -13.61
N GLY A 374 -1.91 -6.69 -13.89
CA GLY A 374 -1.14 -7.43 -12.89
C GLY A 374 0.32 -7.63 -13.26
N GLY A 375 1.09 -8.11 -12.29
CA GLY A 375 2.54 -8.23 -12.36
C GLY A 375 3.23 -6.87 -12.29
N GLN A 376 4.36 -6.75 -12.98
CA GLN A 376 5.19 -5.55 -13.00
C GLN A 376 5.37 -5.05 -14.43
N LEU A 377 5.55 -3.75 -14.61
CA LEU A 377 6.04 -3.16 -15.85
C LEU A 377 7.22 -2.27 -15.52
N LEU A 378 8.08 -2.09 -16.52
CA LEU A 378 9.29 -1.30 -16.40
C LEU A 378 9.08 0.01 -17.16
N LEU A 379 9.43 1.11 -16.51
CA LEU A 379 9.53 2.42 -17.14
C LEU A 379 10.98 2.74 -17.44
N ASP A 380 11.19 3.46 -18.52
CA ASP A 380 12.52 3.93 -18.90
C ASP A 380 12.96 5.10 -18.03
N CYS A 381 13.90 4.84 -17.12
CA CYS A 381 14.46 5.86 -16.24
C CYS A 381 15.92 6.21 -16.55
N THR A 382 16.34 5.96 -17.79
CA THR A 382 17.66 6.35 -18.29
C THR A 382 17.85 7.86 -18.11
N GLY A 383 18.98 8.27 -17.51
CA GLY A 383 19.22 9.66 -17.12
C GLY A 383 18.88 10.00 -15.65
N THR A 384 18.32 9.06 -14.88
CA THR A 384 18.19 9.16 -13.42
C THR A 384 19.57 9.42 -12.78
N VAL A 385 19.66 10.37 -11.85
CA VAL A 385 20.89 10.66 -11.11
C VAL A 385 20.86 9.88 -9.80
N LEU A 386 21.96 9.17 -9.53
CA LEU A 386 22.15 8.43 -8.28
C LEU A 386 23.11 9.21 -7.39
N GLY A 387 22.84 9.21 -6.09
CA GLY A 387 23.74 9.72 -5.06
C GLY A 387 24.93 8.80 -4.81
N PRO A 388 25.83 9.18 -3.90
CA PRO A 388 27.04 8.42 -3.56
C PRO A 388 26.74 7.00 -3.08
N ASP A 389 25.62 6.81 -2.38
CA ASP A 389 25.20 5.53 -1.80
C ASP A 389 24.43 4.63 -2.79
N GLY A 390 24.27 5.08 -4.04
CA GLY A 390 23.54 4.37 -5.09
C GLY A 390 22.03 4.60 -5.08
N GLU A 391 21.50 5.33 -4.10
CA GLU A 391 20.10 5.74 -4.05
C GLU A 391 19.79 6.86 -5.07
N PRO A 392 18.61 6.86 -5.71
CA PRO A 392 18.28 7.87 -6.70
C PRO A 392 18.01 9.23 -6.03
N THR A 393 18.83 10.24 -6.37
CA THR A 393 18.60 11.64 -5.97
C THR A 393 17.64 12.35 -6.92
N ARG A 394 17.51 11.85 -8.15
CA ARG A 394 16.53 12.33 -9.12
C ARG A 394 16.13 11.21 -10.07
N VAL A 395 14.88 10.76 -9.98
CA VAL A 395 14.29 9.82 -10.92
C VAL A 395 13.76 10.57 -12.13
N VAL A 396 14.21 10.17 -13.33
CA VAL A 396 13.67 10.67 -14.60
C VAL A 396 12.83 9.56 -15.19
N VAL A 397 11.62 9.85 -15.69
CA VAL A 397 10.83 8.93 -16.51
C VAL A 397 10.78 9.49 -17.92
N ASN A 398 11.23 8.71 -18.90
CA ASN A 398 11.33 9.15 -20.28
C ASN A 398 10.04 8.88 -21.05
N PHE A 399 9.63 9.87 -21.84
CA PHE A 399 8.53 9.78 -22.79
C PHE A 399 9.06 9.84 -24.21
N VAL A 400 8.29 9.31 -25.15
CA VAL A 400 8.60 9.31 -26.58
C VAL A 400 7.53 10.06 -27.35
N THR A 401 7.80 10.34 -28.62
CA THR A 401 6.82 10.91 -29.53
C THR A 401 6.22 9.80 -30.37
N ALA A 402 4.88 9.67 -30.33
CA ALA A 402 4.14 8.75 -31.16
C ALA A 402 4.19 9.18 -32.65
N PRO A 403 3.86 8.28 -33.60
CA PRO A 403 3.90 8.60 -35.04
C PRO A 403 3.01 9.78 -35.46
N ASP A 404 1.96 10.07 -34.70
CA ASP A 404 1.06 11.22 -34.89
C ASP A 404 1.57 12.52 -34.25
N GLY A 405 2.73 12.48 -33.59
CA GLY A 405 3.34 13.62 -32.91
C GLY A 405 2.94 13.77 -31.44
N GLU A 406 2.05 12.92 -30.92
CA GLU A 406 1.59 13.01 -29.54
C GLU A 406 2.59 12.41 -28.55
N LYS A 407 2.51 12.83 -27.28
CA LYS A 407 3.36 12.29 -26.21
C LYS A 407 2.92 10.87 -25.88
N ALA A 408 3.89 9.98 -25.72
CA ALA A 408 3.65 8.58 -25.42
C ALA A 408 4.56 8.07 -24.30
N LEU A 409 4.02 7.21 -23.44
CA LEU A 409 4.77 6.53 -22.40
C LEU A 409 5.21 5.15 -22.91
N PRO A 410 6.51 4.88 -23.05
CA PRO A 410 7.00 3.52 -23.29
C PRO A 410 7.04 2.73 -21.97
N ALA A 411 6.49 1.52 -22.00
CA ALA A 411 6.53 0.55 -20.91
C ALA A 411 7.09 -0.79 -21.42
N PHE A 412 7.79 -1.51 -20.54
CA PHE A 412 8.50 -2.72 -20.93
C PHE A 412 8.18 -3.90 -20.00
N THR A 413 8.07 -5.08 -20.59
CA THR A 413 7.81 -6.33 -19.86
C THR A 413 9.05 -6.95 -19.24
N HIS A 414 10.24 -6.56 -19.72
CA HIS A 414 11.54 -7.02 -19.24
C HIS A 414 12.65 -6.00 -19.58
N HIS A 415 13.74 -5.98 -18.80
CA HIS A 415 14.82 -4.99 -19.00
C HIS A 415 15.49 -5.12 -20.37
N SER A 416 15.59 -6.33 -20.93
CA SER A 416 16.14 -6.54 -22.28
C SER A 416 15.34 -5.83 -23.38
N GLU A 417 14.03 -5.65 -23.20
CA GLU A 417 13.18 -4.93 -24.16
C GLU A 417 13.51 -3.42 -24.17
N LEU A 418 13.81 -2.87 -22.99
CA LEU A 418 14.30 -1.50 -22.87
C LEU A 418 15.69 -1.33 -23.50
N VAL A 419 16.60 -2.28 -23.24
CA VAL A 419 17.94 -2.28 -23.86
C VAL A 419 17.83 -2.34 -25.39
N ALA A 420 16.91 -3.16 -25.92
CA ALA A 420 16.66 -3.22 -27.37
C ALA A 420 16.09 -1.89 -27.90
N PHE A 421 15.19 -1.26 -27.15
CA PHE A 421 14.61 0.04 -27.50
C PHE A 421 15.63 1.18 -27.54
N ARG A 422 16.59 1.18 -26.62
CA ARG A 422 17.67 2.19 -26.55
C ARG A 422 18.95 1.76 -27.27
N ARG A 423 18.91 0.79 -28.18
CA ARG A 423 20.12 0.25 -28.82
C ARG A 423 20.96 1.33 -29.53
N ASP A 424 20.31 2.37 -30.04
CA ASP A 424 20.95 3.45 -30.79
C ASP A 424 21.30 4.67 -29.91
N ASP A 425 20.98 4.65 -28.62
CA ASP A 425 21.25 5.73 -27.67
C ASP A 425 22.60 5.56 -26.95
N ASP A 426 23.28 6.68 -26.70
CA ASP A 426 24.49 6.70 -25.87
C ASP A 426 24.11 6.62 -24.37
N GLY A 427 24.31 5.45 -23.76
CA GLY A 427 24.18 5.28 -22.31
C GLY A 427 23.67 3.91 -21.88
N ALA A 428 24.01 3.50 -20.65
CA ALA A 428 23.45 2.27 -20.08
C ALA A 428 21.97 2.50 -19.72
N ALA A 429 21.09 1.74 -20.34
CA ALA A 429 19.66 1.79 -20.06
C ALA A 429 19.38 1.52 -18.57
N ARG A 430 18.46 2.29 -17.98
CA ARG A 430 18.01 2.10 -16.60
C ARG A 430 16.50 1.94 -16.57
N SER A 431 16.03 0.96 -15.83
CA SER A 431 14.60 0.66 -15.71
C SER A 431 14.09 0.89 -14.30
N LEU A 432 12.97 1.57 -14.18
CA LEU A 432 12.21 1.69 -12.95
C LEU A 432 11.13 0.61 -12.94
N VAL A 433 11.20 -0.32 -11.99
CA VAL A 433 10.20 -1.39 -11.84
C VAL A 433 9.00 -0.86 -11.07
N GLN A 434 7.81 -0.99 -11.64
CA GLN A 434 6.55 -0.58 -11.01
C GLN A 434 5.52 -1.71 -11.10
N PRO A 435 4.54 -1.79 -10.18
CA PRO A 435 3.35 -2.60 -10.40
C PRO A 435 2.69 -2.23 -11.73
N ALA A 436 2.28 -3.21 -12.52
CA ALA A 436 1.79 -2.97 -13.88
C ALA A 436 0.55 -2.05 -13.91
N HIS A 437 -0.39 -2.27 -12.99
CA HIS A 437 -1.55 -1.38 -12.82
C HIS A 437 -1.15 0.03 -12.42
N GLY A 438 -0.13 0.19 -11.58
CA GLY A 438 0.41 1.50 -11.20
C GLY A 438 1.01 2.26 -12.39
N VAL A 439 1.58 1.56 -13.37
CA VAL A 439 2.02 2.17 -14.64
C VAL A 439 0.82 2.68 -15.46
N LEU A 440 -0.28 1.93 -15.51
CA LEU A 440 -1.50 2.35 -16.20
C LEU A 440 -2.13 3.57 -15.53
N GLU A 441 -2.18 3.59 -14.20
CA GLU A 441 -2.67 4.72 -13.41
C GLU A 441 -1.78 5.95 -13.58
N PHE A 442 -0.46 5.78 -13.51
CA PHE A 442 0.51 6.85 -13.77
C PHE A 442 0.34 7.44 -15.18
N PHE A 443 0.16 6.59 -16.20
CA PHE A 443 -0.09 7.02 -17.57
C PHE A 443 -1.37 7.86 -17.71
N VAL A 444 -2.47 7.44 -17.08
CA VAL A 444 -3.73 8.19 -17.10
C VAL A 444 -3.63 9.50 -16.31
N ALA A 445 -2.84 9.53 -15.24
CA ALA A 445 -2.60 10.74 -14.44
C ALA A 445 -1.78 11.81 -15.21
N ASP A 446 -0.86 11.40 -16.09
CA ASP A 446 -0.11 12.32 -16.97
C ASP A 446 -0.98 12.79 -18.14
N GLY A 447 -1.76 13.87 -17.91
CA GLY A 447 -2.72 14.48 -18.85
C GLY A 447 -2.22 14.74 -20.27
N ASP A 448 -0.90 14.84 -20.46
CA ASP A 448 -0.29 15.16 -21.75
C ASP A 448 0.01 13.91 -22.58
N ALA A 449 0.11 12.73 -21.96
CA ALA A 449 0.39 11.48 -22.65
C ALA A 449 -0.88 10.86 -23.25
N ALA A 450 -0.91 10.71 -24.57
CA ALA A 450 -2.04 10.15 -25.31
C ALA A 450 -1.90 8.65 -25.59
N TRP A 451 -0.66 8.15 -25.67
CA TRP A 451 -0.37 6.75 -26.00
C TRP A 451 0.47 6.05 -24.95
N LEU A 452 0.11 4.80 -24.65
CA LEU A 452 0.96 3.85 -23.93
C LEU A 452 1.50 2.82 -24.95
N TYR A 453 2.81 2.72 -25.08
CA TYR A 453 3.44 1.69 -25.90
C TYR A 453 4.05 0.61 -25.02
N ILE A 454 3.60 -0.63 -25.15
CA ILE A 454 4.22 -1.77 -24.48
C ILE A 454 5.19 -2.46 -25.45
N ASN A 455 6.45 -2.63 -25.01
CA ASN A 455 7.58 -3.16 -25.78
C ASN A 455 7.71 -2.53 -27.19
N PRO A 456 7.92 -1.21 -27.31
CA PRO A 456 7.95 -0.50 -28.60
C PRO A 456 8.98 -1.01 -29.60
N ALA A 457 10.11 -1.56 -29.16
CA ALA A 457 11.14 -2.16 -30.01
C ALA A 457 11.00 -3.69 -30.21
N GLY A 458 10.03 -4.31 -29.53
CA GLY A 458 9.65 -5.70 -29.68
C GLY A 458 8.38 -5.83 -30.52
N PRO A 459 7.53 -6.87 -30.30
CA PRO A 459 6.18 -6.88 -30.83
C PRO A 459 5.36 -5.80 -30.10
N PRO A 460 5.05 -4.66 -30.76
CA PRO A 460 4.57 -3.50 -30.05
C PRO A 460 3.05 -3.51 -29.97
N LEU A 461 2.52 -3.01 -28.85
CA LEU A 461 1.13 -2.58 -28.78
C LEU A 461 1.09 -1.13 -28.31
N GLY A 462 0.52 -0.26 -29.15
CA GLY A 462 0.07 1.07 -28.75
C GLY A 462 -1.37 0.99 -28.24
N ILE A 463 -1.61 1.54 -27.06
CA ILE A 463 -2.93 1.64 -26.43
C ILE A 463 -3.23 3.11 -26.23
N HIS A 464 -4.37 3.57 -26.74
CA HIS A 464 -4.77 4.96 -26.56
C HIS A 464 -5.28 5.18 -25.13
N ARG A 465 -5.07 6.39 -24.60
CA ARG A 465 -5.51 6.85 -23.28
C ARG A 465 -6.93 6.42 -22.92
N ASP A 466 -7.90 6.71 -23.79
CA ASP A 466 -9.32 6.38 -23.58
C ASP A 466 -9.56 4.89 -23.28
N GLN A 467 -8.75 3.99 -23.87
CA GLN A 467 -8.89 2.55 -23.64
C GLN A 467 -8.36 2.15 -22.26
N VAL A 468 -7.27 2.77 -21.81
CA VAL A 468 -6.73 2.55 -20.45
C VAL A 468 -7.67 3.15 -19.40
N GLU A 469 -8.19 4.36 -19.64
CA GLU A 469 -9.19 4.98 -18.77
C GLU A 469 -10.46 4.12 -18.64
N LEU A 470 -10.97 3.59 -19.75
CA LEU A 470 -12.12 2.69 -19.75
C LEU A 470 -11.85 1.41 -18.96
N ALA A 471 -10.63 0.88 -19.03
CA ALA A 471 -10.22 -0.31 -18.28
C ALA A 471 -10.11 -0.07 -16.77
N LEU A 472 -9.57 1.09 -16.36
CA LEU A 472 -9.35 1.43 -14.95
C LEU A 472 -10.62 1.94 -14.25
N ARG A 473 -11.51 2.62 -14.98
CA ARG A 473 -12.69 3.31 -14.42
C ARG A 473 -13.61 2.42 -13.56
N PRO A 474 -13.93 1.16 -13.92
CA PRO A 474 -14.74 0.28 -13.06
C PRO A 474 -14.02 -0.18 -11.78
N GLY A 475 -12.70 -0.01 -11.73
CA GLY A 475 -11.80 -0.59 -10.75
C GLY A 475 -11.30 -1.98 -11.15
N HIS A 476 -10.24 -2.42 -10.49
CA HIS A 476 -9.69 -3.76 -10.62
C HIS A 476 -9.18 -4.26 -9.26
N ASN A 477 -9.13 -5.58 -9.07
CA ASN A 477 -8.56 -6.22 -7.90
C ASN A 477 -7.15 -6.72 -8.23
N ALA A 478 -6.16 -5.83 -8.06
CA ALA A 478 -4.76 -6.12 -8.33
C ALA A 478 -4.21 -7.26 -7.46
N ALA A 479 -4.63 -7.33 -6.18
CA ALA A 479 -4.20 -8.40 -5.28
C ALA A 479 -4.59 -9.78 -5.82
N VAL A 480 -5.86 -9.95 -6.23
CA VAL A 480 -6.33 -11.21 -6.84
C VAL A 480 -5.65 -11.47 -8.16
N LYS A 481 -5.53 -10.47 -9.04
CA LYS A 481 -4.83 -10.64 -10.32
C LYS A 481 -3.38 -11.09 -10.12
N ASN A 482 -2.66 -10.49 -9.19
CA ASN A 482 -1.28 -10.81 -8.86
C ASN A 482 -1.15 -12.21 -8.24
N ALA A 483 -2.04 -12.57 -7.31
CA ALA A 483 -2.08 -13.93 -6.76
C ALA A 483 -2.23 -14.96 -7.87
N LEU A 484 -3.16 -14.77 -8.81
CA LEU A 484 -3.34 -15.66 -9.96
C LEU A 484 -2.11 -15.77 -10.87
N MET A 485 -1.23 -14.77 -10.87
CA MET A 485 0.03 -14.75 -11.60
C MET A 485 1.21 -15.35 -10.80
N GLY A 486 0.99 -15.81 -9.55
CA GLY A 486 2.05 -16.28 -8.65
C GLY A 486 2.85 -15.15 -7.99
N CYS A 487 2.28 -13.95 -7.96
CA CYS A 487 2.90 -12.75 -7.39
C CYS A 487 2.22 -12.34 -6.07
N GLY A 488 2.97 -11.66 -5.22
CA GLY A 488 2.44 -10.96 -4.05
C GLY A 488 1.67 -9.69 -4.43
N PRO A 489 1.13 -8.95 -3.46
CA PRO A 489 0.24 -7.81 -3.71
C PRO A 489 0.85 -6.72 -4.62
N THR A 490 2.16 -6.52 -4.55
CA THR A 490 2.92 -5.53 -5.34
C THR A 490 3.38 -6.04 -6.71
N GLY A 491 2.95 -7.24 -7.11
CA GLY A 491 3.36 -7.89 -8.37
C GLY A 491 4.72 -8.58 -8.31
N VAL A 492 5.39 -8.59 -7.15
CA VAL A 492 6.66 -9.31 -6.95
C VAL A 492 6.40 -10.82 -6.94
N PRO A 493 7.10 -11.64 -7.75
CA PRO A 493 6.94 -13.10 -7.73
C PRO A 493 7.18 -13.70 -6.33
N LEU A 494 6.32 -14.63 -5.89
CA LEU A 494 6.45 -15.34 -4.61
C LEU A 494 7.29 -16.62 -4.72
N GLY A 495 7.71 -17.01 -5.92
CA GLY A 495 8.54 -18.18 -6.15
C GLY A 495 9.04 -18.30 -7.60
N PRO A 496 9.88 -19.29 -7.89
CA PRO A 496 10.57 -19.43 -9.18
C PRO A 496 9.68 -20.01 -10.30
N HIS A 497 8.45 -20.41 -10.00
CA HIS A 497 7.56 -21.12 -10.95
C HIS A 497 6.28 -20.32 -11.25
N PRO A 498 6.31 -19.43 -12.25
CA PRO A 498 5.16 -18.59 -12.62
C PRO A 498 4.00 -19.39 -13.27
N ASP A 499 4.23 -20.65 -13.68
CA ASP A 499 3.22 -21.49 -14.33
C ASP A 499 2.48 -22.42 -13.34
N ARG A 500 2.79 -22.40 -12.03
CA ARG A 500 2.04 -23.16 -11.02
C ARG A 500 0.77 -22.36 -10.63
N PRO A 501 -0.40 -23.00 -10.48
CA PRO A 501 -1.55 -22.31 -9.88
C PRO A 501 -1.17 -21.72 -8.52
N PRO A 502 -1.75 -20.57 -8.12
CA PRO A 502 -1.49 -20.02 -6.80
C PRO A 502 -1.81 -21.04 -5.73
N SER A 503 -1.03 -21.03 -4.63
CA SER A 503 -1.49 -21.74 -3.44
C SER A 503 -2.79 -21.12 -2.96
N MET A 504 -3.63 -21.95 -2.35
CA MET A 504 -4.90 -21.49 -1.80
C MET A 504 -4.67 -20.40 -0.76
N GLN A 505 -3.61 -20.52 0.05
CA GLN A 505 -3.24 -19.47 1.00
C GLN A 505 -3.02 -18.11 0.34
N VAL A 506 -2.20 -18.04 -0.72
CA VAL A 506 -1.93 -16.79 -1.45
C VAL A 506 -3.20 -16.22 -2.06
N LEU A 507 -4.06 -17.07 -2.63
CA LEU A 507 -5.33 -16.64 -3.20
C LEU A 507 -6.28 -16.08 -2.14
N PHE A 508 -6.38 -16.73 -0.97
CA PHE A 508 -7.22 -16.24 0.12
C PHE A 508 -6.66 -14.96 0.75
N ASP A 509 -5.34 -14.82 0.85
CA ASP A 509 -4.70 -13.57 1.28
C ASP A 509 -5.03 -12.41 0.33
N ALA A 510 -5.03 -12.66 -0.98
CA ALA A 510 -5.47 -11.68 -1.95
C ALA A 510 -6.97 -11.34 -1.82
N LEU A 511 -7.82 -12.36 -1.63
CA LEU A 511 -9.27 -12.21 -1.49
C LEU A 511 -9.67 -11.42 -0.24
N ARG A 512 -8.91 -11.51 0.86
CA ARG A 512 -9.19 -10.78 2.11
C ARG A 512 -8.61 -9.36 2.15
N THR A 513 -7.99 -8.88 1.07
CA THR A 513 -7.48 -7.51 1.01
C THR A 513 -8.64 -6.54 1.33
N GLU A 514 -8.39 -5.54 2.17
CA GLU A 514 -9.42 -4.60 2.62
C GLU A 514 -10.09 -3.90 1.44
N GLY A 515 -11.42 -3.79 1.48
CA GLY A 515 -12.22 -3.26 0.37
C GLY A 515 -12.19 -4.13 -0.90
N GLY A 516 -11.69 -5.38 -0.80
CA GLY A 516 -11.57 -6.32 -1.90
C GLY A 516 -12.92 -6.64 -2.55
N PHE A 517 -12.94 -6.61 -3.87
CA PHE A 517 -14.12 -6.89 -4.68
C PHE A 517 -13.79 -7.81 -5.85
N LEU A 518 -14.82 -8.44 -6.40
CA LEU A 518 -14.78 -9.16 -7.66
C LEU A 518 -15.92 -8.67 -8.55
N PHE A 519 -15.81 -8.94 -9.84
CA PHE A 519 -16.90 -8.75 -10.78
C PHE A 519 -17.59 -10.09 -11.01
N LEU A 520 -18.92 -10.11 -10.95
CA LEU A 520 -19.74 -11.26 -11.30
C LEU A 520 -20.43 -10.99 -12.63
N GLY A 521 -20.30 -11.90 -13.59
CA GLY A 521 -21.10 -11.87 -14.82
C GLY A 521 -22.51 -12.37 -14.54
N GLU A 522 -23.54 -11.60 -14.89
CA GLU A 522 -24.92 -12.04 -14.68
C GLU A 522 -25.28 -13.15 -15.68
N GLY A 523 -25.82 -14.26 -15.18
CA GLY A 523 -26.11 -15.43 -16.02
C GLY A 523 -24.87 -16.20 -16.48
N ALA A 524 -23.68 -15.83 -16.03
CA ALA A 524 -22.41 -16.50 -16.37
C ALA A 524 -22.19 -17.80 -15.58
N ALA A 525 -23.10 -18.16 -14.67
CA ALA A 525 -23.01 -19.41 -13.94
C ALA A 525 -23.25 -20.59 -14.89
N THR A 526 -22.23 -21.41 -15.11
CA THR A 526 -22.42 -22.75 -15.69
C THR A 526 -22.96 -23.67 -14.59
N THR A 527 -23.61 -24.78 -14.94
CA THR A 527 -24.16 -25.73 -13.95
C THR A 527 -23.14 -26.05 -12.84
N GLY A 528 -23.41 -25.59 -11.61
CA GLY A 528 -22.54 -25.81 -10.44
C GLY A 528 -21.32 -24.89 -10.29
N THR A 529 -21.13 -23.85 -11.11
CA THR A 529 -19.95 -22.96 -11.01
C THR A 529 -20.33 -21.48 -11.03
N LEU A 530 -19.80 -20.70 -10.07
CA LEU A 530 -19.85 -19.24 -10.11
C LEU A 530 -18.63 -18.70 -10.86
N LEU A 531 -18.84 -17.88 -11.89
CA LEU A 531 -17.77 -17.15 -12.55
C LEU A 531 -17.57 -15.78 -11.91
N ALA A 532 -16.32 -15.50 -11.52
CA ALA A 532 -15.91 -14.22 -11.00
C ALA A 532 -14.67 -13.70 -11.74
N PHE A 533 -14.48 -12.39 -11.72
CA PHE A 533 -13.43 -11.71 -12.47
C PHE A 533 -12.73 -10.67 -11.60
N SER A 534 -11.43 -10.50 -11.79
CA SER A 534 -10.64 -9.50 -11.05
C SER A 534 -10.78 -8.08 -11.65
N SER A 535 -11.35 -7.93 -12.85
CA SER A 535 -11.61 -6.63 -13.47
C SER A 535 -12.75 -6.69 -14.48
N ALA A 536 -13.32 -5.55 -14.85
CA ALA A 536 -14.27 -5.46 -15.96
C ALA A 536 -13.65 -5.84 -17.32
N VAL A 537 -12.34 -5.63 -17.48
CA VAL A 537 -11.60 -6.02 -18.69
C VAL A 537 -11.55 -7.54 -18.84
N GLU A 538 -11.42 -8.27 -17.72
CA GLU A 538 -11.49 -9.74 -17.70
C GLU A 538 -12.90 -10.23 -18.08
N VAL A 539 -13.96 -9.52 -17.68
CA VAL A 539 -15.33 -9.82 -18.14
C VAL A 539 -15.44 -9.60 -19.65
N ALA A 540 -15.03 -8.44 -20.15
CA ALA A 540 -15.12 -8.11 -21.57
C ALA A 540 -14.28 -9.03 -22.48
N ALA A 541 -13.17 -9.55 -21.95
CA ALA A 541 -12.35 -10.55 -22.65
C ALA A 541 -12.98 -11.94 -22.67
N HIS A 542 -13.80 -12.27 -21.66
CA HIS A 542 -14.56 -13.52 -21.62
C HIS A 542 -15.79 -13.46 -22.53
N ASP A 543 -16.61 -12.42 -22.37
CA ASP A 543 -17.78 -12.15 -23.21
C ASP A 543 -18.11 -10.65 -23.14
N ARG A 544 -17.99 -9.96 -24.27
CA ARG A 544 -18.24 -8.51 -24.39
C ARG A 544 -19.70 -8.11 -24.14
N SER A 545 -20.62 -9.06 -24.32
CA SER A 545 -22.05 -8.82 -24.15
C SER A 545 -22.52 -9.11 -22.73
N LEU A 546 -21.67 -9.72 -21.91
CA LEU A 546 -22.01 -10.16 -20.56
C LEU A 546 -22.17 -8.95 -19.62
N PRO A 547 -23.38 -8.67 -19.13
CA PRO A 547 -23.56 -7.70 -18.06
C PRO A 547 -22.82 -8.19 -16.81
N PHE A 548 -22.27 -7.25 -16.05
CA PHE A 548 -21.55 -7.56 -14.83
C PHE A 548 -21.87 -6.57 -13.73
N ARG A 549 -21.67 -7.03 -12.50
CA ARG A 549 -21.74 -6.20 -11.30
C ARG A 549 -20.48 -6.35 -10.47
N ARG A 550 -20.05 -5.27 -9.83
CA ARG A 550 -19.01 -5.28 -8.81
C ARG A 550 -19.63 -5.74 -7.49
N THR A 551 -18.96 -6.65 -6.79
CA THR A 551 -19.48 -7.25 -5.55
C THR A 551 -18.33 -7.51 -4.59
N GLU A 552 -18.54 -7.22 -3.31
CA GLU A 552 -17.55 -7.48 -2.25
C GLU A 552 -17.26 -8.97 -2.14
N VAL A 553 -16.01 -9.32 -1.82
CA VAL A 553 -15.55 -10.70 -1.82
C VAL A 553 -16.39 -11.59 -0.90
N HIS A 554 -16.74 -11.13 0.31
CA HIS A 554 -17.55 -11.94 1.24
C HIS A 554 -18.90 -12.32 0.62
N ARG A 555 -19.58 -11.38 -0.05
CA ARG A 555 -20.86 -11.64 -0.75
C ARG A 555 -20.70 -12.65 -1.87
N VAL A 556 -19.59 -12.61 -2.61
CA VAL A 556 -19.30 -13.63 -3.63
C VAL A 556 -19.17 -15.01 -3.02
N LEU A 557 -18.43 -15.12 -1.91
CA LEU A 557 -18.24 -16.38 -1.19
C LEU A 557 -19.55 -16.90 -0.57
N GLU A 558 -20.35 -16.00 0.02
CA GLU A 558 -21.70 -16.31 0.53
C GLU A 558 -22.60 -16.83 -0.60
N GLN A 559 -22.56 -16.22 -1.79
CA GLN A 559 -23.34 -16.65 -2.94
C GLN A 559 -23.03 -18.09 -3.36
N VAL A 560 -21.74 -18.47 -3.42
CA VAL A 560 -21.32 -19.85 -3.77
C VAL A 560 -22.00 -20.87 -2.86
N THR A 561 -22.04 -20.58 -1.55
CA THR A 561 -22.62 -21.48 -0.56
C THR A 561 -24.15 -21.44 -0.52
N SER A 562 -24.74 -20.26 -0.72
CA SER A 562 -26.20 -20.06 -0.70
C SER A 562 -26.89 -20.68 -1.91
N ASP A 563 -26.25 -20.61 -3.08
CA ASP A 563 -26.76 -21.18 -4.33
C ASP A 563 -26.47 -22.67 -4.47
N GLY A 564 -25.72 -23.27 -3.54
CA GLY A 564 -25.32 -24.68 -3.59
C GLY A 564 -24.41 -25.00 -4.77
N LEU A 565 -23.53 -24.06 -5.13
CA LEU A 565 -22.56 -24.24 -6.22
C LEU A 565 -21.37 -25.06 -5.75
N ASP A 566 -20.73 -25.80 -6.66
CA ASP A 566 -19.61 -26.68 -6.36
C ASP A 566 -18.27 -25.93 -6.36
N VAL A 567 -18.14 -24.90 -7.20
CA VAL A 567 -16.87 -24.20 -7.46
C VAL A 567 -17.07 -22.71 -7.71
N LEU A 568 -16.16 -21.89 -7.20
CA LEU A 568 -15.93 -20.52 -7.65
C LEU A 568 -14.72 -20.49 -8.60
N ARG A 569 -14.92 -20.08 -9.85
CA ARG A 569 -13.85 -19.94 -10.85
C ARG A 569 -13.56 -18.46 -11.09
N ILE A 570 -12.33 -18.04 -10.81
CA ILE A 570 -11.88 -16.65 -10.99
C ILE A 570 -11.06 -16.54 -12.28
N ASN A 571 -11.36 -15.53 -13.10
CA ASN A 571 -10.69 -15.22 -14.37
C ASN A 571 -10.59 -16.42 -15.33
N PRO A 572 -11.72 -16.97 -15.83
CA PRO A 572 -11.72 -18.15 -16.71
C PRO A 572 -10.88 -17.98 -18.00
N GLY A 573 -10.57 -16.75 -18.42
CA GLY A 573 -9.66 -16.46 -19.53
C GLY A 573 -8.15 -16.59 -19.20
N GLY A 574 -7.80 -16.88 -17.94
CA GLY A 574 -6.43 -17.12 -17.48
C GLY A 574 -5.58 -15.85 -17.26
N PRO A 575 -4.62 -15.83 -16.32
CA PRO A 575 -4.40 -16.80 -15.25
C PRO A 575 -5.64 -16.96 -14.37
N GLN A 576 -5.95 -18.20 -13.99
CA GLN A 576 -7.23 -18.58 -13.38
C GLN A 576 -7.01 -19.36 -12.08
N ALA A 577 -8.02 -19.39 -11.22
CA ALA A 577 -8.08 -20.29 -10.08
C ALA A 577 -9.50 -20.84 -9.89
N GLU A 578 -9.56 -22.05 -9.32
CA GLU A 578 -10.79 -22.70 -8.93
C GLU A 578 -10.76 -22.92 -7.42
N ILE A 579 -11.81 -22.45 -6.73
CA ILE A 579 -11.98 -22.59 -5.30
C ILE A 579 -13.17 -23.52 -5.07
N PRO A 580 -12.94 -24.75 -4.58
CA PRO A 580 -14.04 -25.66 -4.25
C PRO A 580 -14.95 -25.06 -3.16
N ALA A 581 -16.24 -25.36 -3.22
CA ALA A 581 -17.22 -24.90 -2.24
C ALA A 581 -16.88 -25.35 -0.82
N GLU A 582 -16.26 -26.53 -0.66
CA GLU A 582 -15.74 -26.98 0.63
C GLU A 582 -14.73 -25.98 1.22
N GLN A 583 -13.81 -25.49 0.39
CA GLN A 583 -12.82 -24.51 0.82
C GLN A 583 -13.48 -23.16 1.15
N VAL A 584 -14.47 -22.73 0.35
CA VAL A 584 -15.27 -21.53 0.64
C VAL A 584 -15.95 -21.63 2.00
N ARG A 585 -16.58 -22.78 2.30
CA ARG A 585 -17.24 -23.03 3.60
C ARG A 585 -16.26 -22.95 4.75
N ARG A 586 -15.09 -23.61 4.65
CA ARG A 586 -14.03 -23.55 5.68
C ARG A 586 -13.54 -22.12 5.94
N PHE A 587 -13.46 -21.33 4.88
CA PHE A 587 -13.04 -19.94 4.98
C PHE A 587 -14.09 -19.07 5.69
N LEU A 588 -15.36 -19.24 5.34
CA LEU A 588 -16.51 -18.59 5.99
C LEU A 588 -16.83 -19.15 7.39
N GLY A 589 -16.09 -20.14 7.90
CA GLY A 589 -16.36 -20.77 9.20
C GLY A 589 -17.67 -21.59 9.23
N LEU A 590 -18.17 -22.02 8.07
CA LEU A 590 -19.36 -22.84 7.96
C LEU A 590 -19.02 -24.32 8.20
N PRO A 591 -19.95 -25.12 8.77
CA PRO A 591 -19.74 -26.56 8.94
C PRO A 591 -19.57 -27.25 7.58
N PRO A 592 -18.90 -28.42 7.51
CA PRO A 592 -18.90 -29.23 6.28
C PRO A 592 -20.33 -29.53 5.81
N ALA A 593 -20.50 -29.68 4.49
CA ALA A 593 -21.79 -29.88 3.85
C ALA A 593 -22.43 -31.23 4.18
#